data_AF-A0A7D9KFR5-F1
#
_entry.id   AF-A0A7D9KFR5-F1
#
_cell.length_a   1.000
_cell.length_b   1.000
_cell.length_c   1.000
_cell.angle_alpha   90.00
_cell.angle_beta   90.00
_cell.angle_gamma   90.00
#
_symmetry.space_group_name_H-M   'P 1'
#
loop_
_entity.id
_entity.type
_entity.pdbx_description
1 polymer ?
#
loop_
_entity_poly.entity_id
_entity_poly.type
_entity_poly.pdbx_seq_one_letter_code
_entity_poly.pdbx_strand_id
1 'polypeptide(L)' 'MTGTVLKYALVFCCSVTAAPFLPSHPPKVHEVPRHASEAHLLAQRQALEYANSISWGYFITQDSLHGNLILPVIPRFEQD' A
#
# COMPACT_ATOMS: atom_id res chain seq x y z
N MET A 1 13.99 2.63 -29.34
CA MET A 1 12.52 2.72 -29.47
C MET A 1 12.09 1.39 -30.07
N THR A 2 11.67 0.39 -29.30
CA THR A 2 10.33 0.24 -28.68
C THR A 2 10.35 -1.10 -27.90
N GLY A 3 9.63 -1.21 -26.77
CA GLY A 3 9.10 -2.54 -26.39
C GLY A 3 8.99 -2.97 -24.92
N THR A 4 9.63 -2.33 -23.92
CA THR A 4 9.67 -2.93 -22.56
C THR A 4 8.57 -2.44 -21.61
N VAL A 5 7.81 -1.41 -21.96
CA VAL A 5 6.87 -0.74 -21.03
C VAL A 5 5.56 -1.52 -20.80
N LEU A 6 5.23 -2.51 -21.64
CA LEU A 6 3.91 -3.16 -21.60
C LEU A 6 3.80 -4.41 -20.71
N LYS A 7 4.90 -4.90 -20.10
CA LYS A 7 4.86 -6.12 -19.27
C LYS A 7 4.46 -5.87 -17.81
N TYR A 8 4.71 -4.69 -17.26
CA TYR A 8 4.42 -4.40 -15.85
C TYR A 8 2.98 -3.92 -15.61
N ALA A 9 2.26 -3.53 -16.66
CA ALA A 9 0.90 -2.98 -16.54
C ALA A 9 -0.20 -4.05 -16.33
N LEU A 10 0.12 -5.35 -16.48
CA LEU A 10 -0.86 -6.44 -16.39
C LEU A 10 -0.79 -7.28 -15.10
N VAL A 11 0.16 -7.01 -14.20
CA VAL A 11 0.30 -7.84 -12.98
C VAL A 11 -0.63 -7.41 -11.83
N PHE A 12 -1.36 -6.30 -11.97
CA PHE A 12 -2.29 -5.83 -10.93
C PHE A 12 -3.78 -5.99 -11.27
N CYS A 13 -4.12 -6.97 -12.11
CA CYS A 13 -5.52 -7.33 -12.37
C CYS A 13 -5.73 -8.80 -12.01
N CYS A 14 -6.10 -9.09 -10.76
CA CYS A 14 -6.84 -10.30 -10.46
C CYS A 14 -7.65 -10.15 -9.18
N SER A 15 -8.97 -10.24 -9.36
CA SER A 15 -9.99 -10.56 -8.37
C SER A 15 -10.41 -9.46 -7.39
N VAL A 16 -11.24 -8.53 -7.90
CA VAL A 16 -12.33 -7.98 -7.08
C VAL A 16 -13.29 -9.13 -6.76
N THR A 17 -13.01 -9.88 -5.71
CA THR A 17 -13.98 -10.80 -5.12
C THR A 17 -14.87 -9.96 -4.20
N ALA A 18 -16.12 -9.79 -4.62
CA ALA A 18 -17.17 -9.20 -3.80
C ALA A 18 -17.32 -10.00 -2.49
N ALA A 19 -16.85 -9.44 -1.38
CA ALA A 19 -17.07 -10.03 -0.06
C ALA A 19 -18.46 -9.61 0.44
N PRO A 20 -19.31 -10.56 0.90
CA PRO A 20 -20.60 -10.21 1.48
C PRO A 20 -20.40 -9.49 2.80
N PHE A 21 -21.20 -8.44 3.01
CA PHE A 21 -21.21 -7.60 4.20
C PHE A 21 -21.62 -8.44 5.42
N LEU A 22 -20.66 -8.80 6.28
CA LEU A 22 -20.91 -9.44 7.57
C LEU A 22 -20.99 -8.37 8.68
N PRO A 23 -21.83 -8.60 9.71
CA PRO A 23 -22.10 -7.61 10.75
C PRO A 23 -20.85 -7.32 11.60
N SER A 24 -20.77 -6.06 11.98
CA SER A 24 -19.71 -5.39 12.74
C SER A 24 -19.32 -6.10 14.05
N HIS A 25 -18.14 -6.71 14.06
CA HIS A 25 -17.36 -6.88 15.29
C HIS A 25 -16.24 -5.83 15.31
N PRO A 26 -15.99 -5.14 16.44
CA PRO A 26 -14.82 -4.28 16.54
C PRO A 26 -13.58 -5.16 16.32
N PRO A 27 -12.68 -4.81 15.38
CA PRO A 27 -11.47 -5.59 15.19
C PRO A 27 -10.67 -5.52 16.49
N LYS A 28 -10.50 -6.68 17.12
CA LYS A 28 -9.54 -6.84 18.21
C LYS A 28 -8.17 -6.51 17.62
N VAL A 29 -7.66 -5.31 17.91
CA VAL A 29 -6.35 -4.85 17.45
C VAL A 29 -5.32 -5.80 18.02
N HIS A 30 -4.94 -6.80 17.23
CA HIS A 30 -3.87 -7.70 17.57
C HIS A 30 -2.58 -6.94 17.30
N GLU A 31 -2.10 -6.23 18.31
CA GLU A 31 -0.81 -5.55 18.28
C GLU A 31 0.28 -6.61 18.39
N VAL A 32 0.55 -7.28 17.27
CA VAL A 32 1.76 -8.10 17.12
C VAL A 32 2.94 -7.12 17.17
N PRO A 33 3.96 -7.36 18.02
CA PRO A 33 5.23 -6.66 17.91
C PRO A 33 5.83 -6.95 16.53
N ARG A 34 5.58 -6.07 15.58
CA ARG A 34 5.97 -6.23 14.18
C ARG A 34 7.41 -5.75 14.04
N HIS A 35 8.36 -6.65 14.28
CA HIS A 35 9.71 -6.49 13.76
C HIS A 35 9.62 -6.56 12.23
N ALA A 36 9.43 -5.41 11.59
CA ALA A 36 9.60 -5.27 10.15
C ALA A 36 11.06 -5.64 9.84
N SER A 37 11.27 -6.64 8.99
CA SER A 37 12.60 -6.95 8.50
C SER A 37 13.17 -5.73 7.76
N GLU A 38 14.49 -5.57 7.76
CA GLU A 38 15.15 -4.47 7.02
C GLU A 38 14.73 -4.45 5.55
N ALA A 39 14.61 -5.64 4.94
CA ALA A 39 14.10 -5.78 3.57
C ALA A 39 12.68 -5.23 3.39
N HIS A 40 11.80 -5.42 4.38
CA HIS A 40 10.43 -4.91 4.33
C HIS A 40 10.39 -3.38 4.44
N LEU A 41 11.23 -2.79 5.29
CA LEU A 41 11.35 -1.33 5.41
C LEU A 41 11.89 -0.70 4.13
N LEU A 42 12.91 -1.31 3.51
CA LEU A 42 13.44 -0.87 2.22
C LEU A 42 12.37 -0.92 1.12
N ALA A 43 11.58 -2.00 1.08
CA ALA A 43 10.50 -2.14 0.11
C ALA A 43 9.41 -1.06 0.27
N GLN A 44 9.00 -0.76 1.52
CA GLN A 44 8.04 0.33 1.78
C GLN A 44 8.57 1.68 1.30
N ARG A 45 9.84 1.98 1.59
CA ARG A 45 10.49 3.21 1.14
C ARG A 45 10.53 3.32 -0.38
N GLN A 46 10.96 2.26 -1.07
CA GLN A 46 11.02 2.24 -2.53
C GLN A 46 9.64 2.42 -3.17
N ALA A 47 8.61 1.76 -2.62
CA ALA A 47 7.24 1.92 -3.09
C ALA A 47 6.75 3.37 -2.94
N LEU A 48 7.05 4.02 -1.82
CA LEU A 48 6.68 5.41 -1.57
C LEU A 48 7.41 6.38 -2.51
N GLU A 49 8.73 6.23 -2.67
CA GLU A 49 9.54 7.04 -3.58
C GLU A 49 9.05 6.92 -5.03
N TYR A 50 8.76 5.69 -5.47
CA TYR A 50 8.23 5.45 -6.80
C TYR A 50 6.86 6.13 -7.00
N ALA A 51 5.93 5.96 -6.07
CA ALA A 51 4.60 6.58 -6.14
C ALA A 51 4.69 8.12 -6.21
N ASN A 52 5.54 8.73 -5.39
CA ASN A 52 5.77 10.18 -5.41
C ASN A 52 6.41 10.65 -6.73
N SER A 53 7.18 9.80 -7.42
CA SER A 53 7.81 10.15 -8.69
C SER A 53 6.85 10.12 -9.90
N ILE A 54 5.76 9.35 -9.81
CA ILE A 54 4.83 9.14 -10.94
C ILE A 54 3.41 9.65 -10.68
N SER A 55 3.10 10.04 -9.45
CA SER A 55 1.77 10.45 -9.02
C SER A 55 1.84 11.72 -8.19
N TRP A 56 0.76 12.49 -8.27
CA TRP A 56 0.53 13.71 -7.50
C TRP A 56 -0.37 13.46 -6.28
N GLY A 57 -0.75 12.19 -6.03
CA GLY A 57 -1.48 11.78 -4.84
C GLY A 57 -0.61 11.79 -3.57
N TYR A 58 -1.25 11.80 -2.41
CA TYR A 58 -0.58 11.69 -1.12
C TYR A 58 -0.55 10.22 -0.69
N PHE A 59 0.64 9.74 -0.35
CA PHE A 59 0.85 8.36 0.05
C PHE A 59 1.56 8.30 1.40
N ILE A 60 1.26 7.26 2.17
CA ILE A 60 1.97 6.92 3.40
C ILE A 60 2.42 5.46 3.34
N THR A 61 3.50 5.12 4.03
CA THR A 61 3.92 3.73 4.18
C THR A 61 2.98 2.96 5.08
N GLN A 62 2.86 1.66 4.83
CA GLN A 62 2.11 0.74 5.65
C GLN A 62 2.89 -0.58 5.78
N ASP A 63 2.83 -1.16 6.96
CA ASP A 63 3.41 -2.45 7.34
C ASP A 63 2.45 -3.61 7.04
N SER A 64 1.99 -3.66 5.79
CA SER A 64 1.14 -4.74 5.28
C SER A 64 1.97 -5.90 4.73
N LEU A 65 1.63 -7.12 5.14
CA LEU A 65 2.20 -8.36 4.60
C LEU A 65 1.52 -8.82 3.30
N HIS A 66 0.47 -8.13 2.84
CA HIS A 66 -0.35 -8.52 1.67
C HIS A 66 -0.03 -7.69 0.42
N GLY A 67 1.12 -7.00 0.38
CA GLY A 67 1.54 -6.20 -0.78
C GLY A 67 1.03 -4.75 -0.78
N ASN A 68 0.28 -4.31 0.22
CA ASN A 68 -0.13 -2.91 0.39
C ASN A 68 0.94 -2.12 1.15
N LEU A 69 2.12 -1.95 0.54
CA LEU A 69 3.27 -1.28 1.18
C LEU A 69 3.06 0.24 1.38
N ILE A 70 2.16 0.83 0.58
CA ILE A 70 1.75 2.22 0.70
C ILE A 70 0.23 2.32 0.56
N LEU A 71 -0.36 3.36 1.17
CA LEU A 71 -1.78 3.67 1.02
C LEU A 71 -1.96 5.10 0.48
N PRO A 72 -2.86 5.30 -0.50
CA PRO A 72 -3.31 6.64 -0.86
C PRO A 72 -4.14 7.22 0.29
N VAL A 73 -3.89 8.48 0.63
CA VAL A 73 -4.56 9.19 1.73
C VAL A 73 -4.96 10.60 1.34
N ILE A 74 -5.83 11.21 2.14
CA ILE A 74 -6.09 12.64 2.11
C ILE A 74 -5.06 13.34 3.02
N PRO A 75 -4.45 14.46 2.60
CA PRO A 75 -3.54 15.25 3.44
C PRO A 75 -4.13 15.55 4.80
N ARG A 76 -3.30 15.42 5.85
CA ARG A 76 -3.63 15.86 7.20
C ARG A 76 -2.86 17.15 7.46
N PHE A 77 -3.56 18.16 7.95
CA PHE A 77 -2.96 19.40 8.43
C PHE A 77 -3.13 19.42 9.94
N GLU A 78 -2.05 19.68 10.68
CA GLU A 78 -2.18 19.96 12.12
C GLU A 78 -2.84 21.34 12.28
N GLN A 79 -3.74 21.45 13.26
CA GLN A 79 -4.30 22.75 13.65
C GLN A 79 -3.33 23.35 14.68
N ASP A 80 -2.62 24.41 14.29
CA ASP A 80 -1.76 25.20 15.18
C ASP A 80 -2.58 25.87 16.31
#